data_AF-A0A229UIY6-F1
#
_entry.id   AF-A0A229UIY6-F1
#
_cell.length_a   1.000
_cell.length_b   1.000
_cell.length_c   1.000
_cell.angle_alpha   90.00
_cell.angle_beta   90.00
_cell.angle_gamma   90.00
#
_symmetry.space_group_name_H-M   'P 1'
#
loop_
_entity.id
_entity.type
_entity.pdbx_description
1 polymer ?
#
loop_
_entity_poly.entity_id
_entity_poly.type
_entity_poly.pdbx_seq_one_letter_code
_entity_poly.pdbx_strand_id
1 'polypeptide(L)'
;MKIGVLALQGAVAEHIKLIEKAGGQGVIIKRTEQLDEIDGIIIPGGESTTIGKLMRTYHFIDALQSFSAKGKPIFGTCAGLIVIAKEIAGQSEAHLQLMDIKVARNAFGRQRESFETDLVVKGIADDVRAVFIRAPLIESVGDGVEVLSTYRDQIVAARQGHLLAASFHPELTDDERMHAYFLDMVRETR
;
A
#
# COMPACT_ATOMS: atom_id res chain seq x y z
N MET A 1 10.80 13.19 -9.07
CA MET A 1 9.68 12.98 -8.13
C MET A 1 10.22 12.14 -7.00
N LYS A 2 10.08 12.63 -5.77
CA LYS A 2 10.61 11.97 -4.57
C LYS A 2 9.50 11.14 -3.94
N ILE A 3 9.69 9.83 -3.89
CA ILE A 3 8.74 8.90 -3.28
C ILE A 3 9.33 8.36 -1.99
N GLY A 4 8.65 8.62 -0.89
CA GLY A 4 9.01 8.06 0.41
C GLY A 4 8.68 6.59 0.50
N VAL A 5 9.48 5.83 1.23
CA VAL A 5 9.13 4.48 1.72
C VAL A 5 9.24 4.50 3.24
N LEU A 6 8.13 4.21 3.93
CA LEU A 6 8.10 4.19 5.38
C LEU A 6 8.99 3.06 5.91
N ALA A 7 10.02 3.40 6.67
CA ALA A 7 11.07 2.49 7.12
C ALA A 7 11.04 2.25 8.64
N LEU A 8 9.84 2.04 9.17
CA LEU A 8 9.64 1.59 10.56
C LEU A 8 9.77 0.07 10.67
N GLN A 9 9.30 -0.66 9.66
CA GLN A 9 9.43 -2.10 9.49
C GLN A 9 9.03 -2.45 8.04
N GLY A 10 9.58 -3.52 7.46
CA GLY A 10 9.15 -4.04 6.15
C GLY A 10 10.24 -4.05 5.07
N ALA A 11 9.83 -4.42 3.85
CA ALA A 11 10.67 -4.55 2.66
C ALA A 11 10.98 -3.18 2.02
N VAL A 12 11.85 -2.40 2.66
CA VAL A 12 12.15 -1.03 2.22
C VAL A 12 13.00 -1.00 0.96
N ALA A 13 14.06 -1.81 0.90
CA ALA A 13 15.05 -1.75 -0.17
C ALA A 13 14.46 -2.15 -1.53
N GLU A 14 13.58 -3.14 -1.53
CA GLU A 14 12.87 -3.66 -2.69
C GLU A 14 11.95 -2.59 -3.28
N HIS A 15 11.21 -1.87 -2.44
CA HIS A 15 10.41 -0.74 -2.89
C HIS A 15 11.26 0.39 -3.48
N ILE A 16 12.39 0.74 -2.85
CA ILE A 16 13.30 1.76 -3.37
C ILE A 16 13.81 1.37 -4.78
N LYS A 17 14.24 0.12 -4.96
CA LYS A 17 14.71 -0.41 -6.25
C LYS A 17 13.65 -0.22 -7.35
N LEU A 18 12.39 -0.58 -7.09
CA LEU A 18 11.33 -0.46 -8.09
C LEU A 18 10.85 0.98 -8.32
N ILE A 19 10.92 1.85 -7.31
CA ILE A 19 10.71 3.30 -7.50
C ILE A 19 11.75 3.85 -8.49
N GLU A 20 13.03 3.53 -8.28
CA GLU A 20 14.12 3.99 -9.14
C GLU A 20 14.00 3.42 -10.56
N LYS A 21 13.64 2.13 -10.68
CA LYS A 21 13.38 1.48 -11.97
C LYS A 21 12.23 2.16 -12.73
N ALA A 22 11.18 2.58 -12.03
CA ALA A 22 10.05 3.33 -12.60
C ALA A 22 10.36 4.81 -12.91
N GLY A 23 11.60 5.29 -12.67
CA GLY A 23 12.02 6.66 -12.96
C GLY A 23 11.74 7.68 -11.84
N GLY A 24 11.46 7.20 -10.63
CA GLY A 24 11.33 8.02 -9.42
C GLY A 24 12.64 8.11 -8.63
N GLN A 25 12.64 8.93 -7.59
CA GLN A 25 13.71 8.97 -6.59
C GLN A 25 13.16 8.40 -5.27
N GLY A 26 13.68 7.25 -4.84
CA GLY A 26 13.30 6.65 -3.56
C GLY A 26 13.92 7.39 -2.36
N VAL A 27 13.13 7.61 -1.31
CA VAL A 27 13.58 8.24 -0.06
C VAL A 27 13.16 7.38 1.13
N ILE A 28 14.11 7.01 1.98
CA ILE A 28 13.83 6.24 3.20
C ILE A 28 13.28 7.18 4.28
N ILE A 29 12.06 6.91 4.75
CA ILE A 29 11.34 7.75 5.73
C ILE A 29 11.36 7.09 7.11
N LYS A 30 12.05 7.71 8.06
CA LYS A 30 12.15 7.26 9.47
C LYS A 30 11.63 8.28 10.45
N ARG A 31 11.52 9.55 10.04
CA ARG A 31 11.01 10.66 10.85
C ARG A 31 9.97 11.45 10.08
N THR A 32 9.06 12.08 10.80
CA THR A 32 7.91 12.79 10.23
C THR A 32 8.30 14.04 9.45
N GLU A 33 9.40 14.72 9.81
CA GLU A 33 9.86 15.92 9.10
C GLU A 33 10.27 15.60 7.65
N GLN A 34 10.65 14.36 7.37
CA GLN A 34 11.01 13.93 6.01
C GLN A 34 9.79 13.86 5.08
N LEU A 35 8.56 13.89 5.60
CA LEU A 35 7.34 13.91 4.79
C LEU A 35 7.18 15.21 3.98
N ASP A 36 7.84 16.29 4.40
CA ASP A 36 7.85 17.56 3.66
C ASP A 36 8.74 17.50 2.41
N GLU A 37 9.66 16.53 2.34
CA GLU A 37 10.61 16.38 1.24
C GLU A 37 10.11 15.48 0.09
N ILE A 38 8.96 14.83 0.25
CA ILE A 38 8.44 13.82 -0.69
C ILE A 38 7.10 14.24 -1.31
N ASP A 39 6.85 13.72 -2.51
CA ASP A 39 5.65 13.95 -3.31
C ASP A 39 4.56 12.89 -3.04
N GLY A 40 4.96 11.68 -2.65
CA GLY A 40 4.08 10.56 -2.31
C GLY A 40 4.81 9.56 -1.41
N ILE A 41 4.09 8.63 -0.79
CA ILE A 41 4.69 7.64 0.12
C ILE A 41 4.13 6.23 -0.07
N ILE A 42 5.01 5.24 0.01
CA ILE A 42 4.67 3.82 0.10
C ILE A 42 4.77 3.38 1.57
N ILE A 43 3.72 2.72 2.06
CA ILE A 43 3.73 1.98 3.32
C ILE A 43 3.94 0.51 2.96
N PRO A 44 5.12 -0.07 3.25
CA PRO A 44 5.48 -1.39 2.77
C PRO A 44 4.74 -2.51 3.55
N GLY A 45 4.89 -3.74 3.05
CA GLY A 45 4.47 -4.94 3.76
C GLY A 45 5.27 -5.20 5.06
N GLY A 46 4.89 -6.24 5.80
CA GLY A 46 5.46 -6.53 7.11
C GLY A 46 4.43 -7.03 8.12
N GLU A 47 4.49 -6.51 9.35
CA GLU A 47 3.52 -6.83 10.40
C GLU A 47 2.76 -5.55 10.80
N SER A 48 1.49 -5.47 10.41
CA SER A 48 0.69 -4.25 10.52
C SER A 48 0.52 -3.75 11.96
N THR A 49 0.49 -4.64 12.95
CA THR A 49 0.37 -4.26 14.38
C THR A 49 1.62 -3.54 14.86
N THR A 50 2.80 -4.05 14.50
CA THR A 50 4.11 -3.47 14.79
C THR A 50 4.26 -2.14 14.08
N ILE A 51 3.93 -2.09 12.78
CA ILE A 51 3.92 -0.83 12.01
C ILE A 51 3.01 0.20 12.70
N GLY A 52 1.76 -0.16 13.00
CA GLY A 52 0.82 0.74 13.68
C GLY A 52 1.28 1.18 15.08
N LYS A 53 1.92 0.30 15.86
CA LYS A 53 2.52 0.65 17.15
C LYS A 53 3.66 1.65 16.99
N LEU A 54 4.60 1.39 16.07
CA LEU A 54 5.72 2.28 15.81
C LEU A 54 5.25 3.63 15.26
N MET A 55 4.22 3.64 14.40
CA MET A 55 3.65 4.88 13.89
C MET A 55 3.08 5.76 15.00
N ARG A 56 2.41 5.17 16.00
CA ARG A 56 1.95 5.91 17.18
C ARG A 56 3.12 6.40 18.03
N THR A 57 4.11 5.55 18.28
CA THR A 57 5.32 5.93 19.07
C THR A 57 6.10 7.07 18.43
N TYR A 58 6.17 7.13 17.11
CA TYR A 58 6.92 8.14 16.36
C TYR A 58 6.01 9.19 15.70
N HIS A 59 4.76 9.33 16.15
CA HIS A 59 3.81 10.37 15.71
C HIS A 59 3.50 10.40 14.20
N PHE A 60 3.65 9.27 13.50
CA PHE A 60 3.35 9.15 12.08
C PHE A 60 1.85 9.09 11.77
N ILE A 61 0.98 8.75 12.74
CA ILE A 61 -0.47 8.68 12.49
C ILE A 61 -0.99 10.04 12.03
N ASP A 62 -0.88 11.06 12.88
CA ASP A 62 -1.37 12.41 12.58
C ASP A 62 -0.63 13.04 11.39
N ALA A 63 0.68 12.77 11.27
CA ALA A 63 1.50 13.28 10.19
C ALA A 63 1.08 12.72 8.82
N LEU A 64 0.79 11.42 8.72
CA LEU A 64 0.35 10.79 7.47
C LEU A 64 -1.12 11.06 7.16
N GLN A 65 -1.97 11.24 8.17
CA GLN A 65 -3.33 11.76 7.97
C GLN A 65 -3.29 13.18 7.39
N SER A 66 -2.43 14.04 7.93
CA SER A 66 -2.21 15.40 7.39
C SER A 66 -1.60 15.38 5.99
N PHE A 67 -0.68 14.46 5.72
CA PHE A 67 -0.10 14.24 4.40
C PHE A 67 -1.18 13.86 3.38
N SER A 68 -2.03 12.89 3.74
CA SER A 68 -3.17 12.45 2.93
C SER A 68 -4.20 13.57 2.71
N ALA A 69 -4.51 14.35 3.75
CA ALA A 69 -5.46 15.47 3.66
C ALA A 69 -5.02 16.57 2.69
N LYS A 70 -3.72 16.69 2.41
CA LYS A 70 -3.17 17.56 1.37
C LYS A 70 -3.29 16.97 -0.05
N GLY A 71 -3.92 15.80 -0.21
CA GLY A 71 -4.06 15.08 -1.47
C GLY A 71 -2.79 14.36 -1.93
N LYS A 72 -1.74 14.28 -1.11
CA LYS A 72 -0.50 13.61 -1.50
C LYS A 72 -0.68 12.09 -1.52
N PRO A 73 -0.30 11.39 -2.61
CA PRO A 73 -0.61 9.97 -2.74
C PRO A 73 0.06 9.04 -1.72
N ILE A 74 -0.69 8.00 -1.33
CA ILE A 74 -0.23 6.95 -0.42
C ILE A 74 -0.51 5.58 -1.04
N PHE A 75 0.51 4.71 -1.08
CA PHE A 75 0.38 3.34 -1.54
C PHE A 75 0.65 2.36 -0.41
N GLY A 76 -0.35 1.59 0.00
CA GLY A 76 -0.21 0.49 0.97
C GLY A 76 -0.07 -0.88 0.29
N THR A 77 1.03 -1.59 0.56
CA THR A 77 1.23 -2.98 0.09
C THR A 77 1.16 -3.97 1.24
N CYS A 78 0.41 -5.05 1.08
CA CYS A 78 0.21 -6.10 2.09
C CYS A 78 -0.13 -5.52 3.49
N ALA A 79 0.79 -5.52 4.45
CA ALA A 79 0.59 -4.89 5.75
C ALA A 79 0.27 -3.39 5.65
N GLY A 80 0.85 -2.67 4.70
CA GLY A 80 0.54 -1.27 4.41
C GLY A 80 -0.91 -1.05 3.95
N LEU A 81 -1.51 -2.00 3.23
CA LEU A 81 -2.93 -1.98 2.89
C LEU A 81 -3.79 -2.03 4.16
N ILE A 82 -3.44 -2.90 5.13
CA ILE A 82 -4.13 -2.96 6.43
C ILE A 82 -3.98 -1.62 7.18
N VAL A 83 -2.80 -0.98 7.07
CA VAL A 83 -2.51 0.29 7.76
C VAL A 83 -3.36 1.44 7.24
N ILE A 84 -3.60 1.52 5.92
CA ILE A 84 -4.41 2.61 5.33
C ILE A 84 -5.92 2.38 5.40
N ALA A 85 -6.38 1.15 5.68
CA ALA A 85 -7.79 0.80 5.74
C ALA A 85 -8.55 1.56 6.85
N LYS A 86 -9.82 1.88 6.57
CA LYS A 86 -10.78 2.44 7.53
C LYS A 86 -11.20 1.44 8.58
N GLU A 87 -11.38 0.19 8.20
CA GLU A 87 -11.83 -0.87 9.11
C GLU A 87 -10.97 -2.13 8.99
N ILE A 88 -10.70 -2.75 10.15
CA ILE A 88 -10.04 -4.05 10.24
C ILE A 88 -11.02 -5.03 10.88
N ALA A 89 -11.33 -6.12 10.19
CA ALA A 89 -12.27 -7.13 10.67
C ALA A 89 -11.84 -7.67 12.04
N GLY A 90 -12.78 -7.68 12.99
CA GLY A 90 -12.55 -8.17 14.35
C GLY A 90 -11.72 -7.23 15.24
N GLN A 91 -11.48 -5.98 14.84
CA GLN A 91 -10.80 -4.98 15.66
C GLN A 91 -11.67 -3.73 15.83
N SER A 92 -11.59 -3.09 16.99
CA SER A 92 -12.33 -1.86 17.31
C SER A 92 -11.69 -0.61 16.73
N GLU A 93 -10.41 -0.67 16.36
CA GLU A 93 -9.63 0.47 15.88
C GLU A 93 -8.75 0.03 14.70
N ALA A 94 -8.67 0.86 13.66
CA ALA A 94 -7.72 0.69 12.57
C ALA A 94 -6.50 1.61 12.79
N HIS A 95 -5.59 1.70 11.82
CA HIS A 95 -4.37 2.49 11.98
C HIS A 95 -4.56 3.93 11.46
N LEU A 96 -4.49 4.15 10.15
CA LEU A 96 -4.60 5.50 9.59
C LEU A 96 -6.04 5.91 9.23
N GLN A 97 -6.92 4.94 8.97
CA GLN A 97 -8.32 5.16 8.62
C GLN A 97 -8.53 6.07 7.39
N LEU A 98 -7.75 5.85 6.31
CA LEU A 98 -7.75 6.74 5.14
C LEU A 98 -8.63 6.24 4.00
N MET A 99 -8.52 4.94 3.69
CA MET A 99 -9.21 4.34 2.55
C MET A 99 -10.46 3.61 3.03
N ASP A 100 -11.60 3.87 2.38
CA ASP A 100 -12.93 3.35 2.73
C ASP A 100 -13.07 1.87 2.33
N ILE A 101 -12.22 1.04 2.93
CA ILE A 101 -12.16 -0.41 2.76
C ILE A 101 -12.19 -1.08 4.12
N LYS A 102 -12.82 -2.25 4.16
CA LYS A 102 -12.76 -3.17 5.30
C LYS A 102 -11.82 -4.32 4.96
N VAL A 103 -10.88 -4.59 5.86
CA VAL A 103 -9.80 -5.55 5.59
C VAL A 103 -9.76 -6.65 6.65
N ALA A 104 -9.66 -7.90 6.21
CA ALA A 104 -9.37 -9.06 7.05
C ALA A 104 -7.89 -9.47 6.94
N ARG A 105 -7.24 -9.68 8.09
CA ARG A 105 -5.84 -10.13 8.15
C ARG A 105 -5.74 -11.62 7.85
N ASN A 106 -4.69 -12.04 7.14
CA ASN A 106 -4.35 -13.45 6.89
C ASN A 106 -5.52 -14.30 6.35
N ALA A 107 -6.39 -13.71 5.52
CA ALA A 107 -7.67 -14.32 5.17
C ALA A 107 -7.57 -15.42 4.10
N PHE A 108 -6.41 -15.58 3.44
CA PHE A 108 -6.22 -16.60 2.39
C PHE A 108 -6.11 -18.06 2.89
N GLY A 109 -6.34 -18.31 4.19
CA GLY A 109 -6.46 -19.65 4.78
C GLY A 109 -5.12 -20.37 5.01
N ARG A 110 -5.14 -21.42 5.85
CA ARG A 110 -3.94 -22.16 6.33
C ARG A 110 -3.16 -22.92 5.25
N GLN A 111 -3.73 -23.15 4.08
CA GLN A 111 -3.12 -23.96 3.01
C GLN A 111 -2.41 -23.12 1.92
N ARG A 112 -2.40 -21.78 2.05
CA ARG A 112 -1.86 -20.84 1.04
C ARG A 112 -1.04 -19.74 1.70
N GLU A 113 -0.04 -20.13 2.49
CA GLU A 113 0.76 -19.14 3.22
C GLU A 113 1.54 -18.22 2.27
N SER A 114 1.95 -18.72 1.10
CA SER A 114 2.46 -17.90 0.01
C SER A 114 2.12 -18.51 -1.35
N PHE A 115 1.80 -17.69 -2.34
CA PHE A 115 1.65 -18.12 -3.73
C PHE A 115 1.91 -16.97 -4.70
N GLU A 116 2.13 -17.31 -5.96
CA GLU A 116 2.29 -16.34 -7.04
C GLU A 116 1.26 -16.58 -8.13
N THR A 117 0.84 -15.51 -8.79
CA THR A 117 -0.06 -15.56 -9.94
C THR A 117 0.11 -14.31 -10.77
N ASP A 118 -0.24 -14.38 -12.05
CA ASP A 118 -0.44 -13.19 -12.87
C ASP A 118 -1.87 -12.66 -12.64
N LEU A 119 -2.02 -11.35 -12.58
CA LEU A 119 -3.29 -10.66 -12.36
C LEU A 119 -3.56 -9.67 -13.49
N VAL A 120 -4.82 -9.61 -13.91
CA VAL A 120 -5.34 -8.45 -14.63
C VAL A 120 -5.53 -7.32 -13.62
N VAL A 121 -4.83 -6.21 -13.81
CA VAL A 121 -4.92 -5.00 -12.98
C VAL A 121 -5.33 -3.84 -13.87
N LYS A 122 -6.56 -3.36 -13.66
CA LYS A 122 -7.19 -2.29 -14.44
C LYS A 122 -6.30 -1.05 -14.47
N GLY A 123 -6.08 -0.52 -15.67
CA GLY A 123 -5.26 0.67 -15.90
C GLY A 123 -3.75 0.43 -15.83
N ILE A 124 -3.30 -0.81 -15.61
CA ILE A 124 -1.88 -1.17 -15.47
C ILE A 124 -1.48 -2.20 -16.54
N ALA A 125 -1.95 -3.44 -16.42
CA ALA A 125 -1.68 -4.52 -17.38
C ALA A 125 -2.59 -5.73 -17.13
N ASP A 126 -2.61 -6.68 -18.06
CA ASP A 126 -3.35 -7.95 -17.96
C ASP A 126 -2.54 -9.11 -17.33
N ASP A 127 -1.24 -8.91 -17.10
CA ASP A 127 -0.30 -9.93 -16.65
C ASP A 127 0.65 -9.45 -15.52
N VAL A 128 0.15 -8.64 -14.58
CA VAL A 128 0.96 -8.17 -13.44
C VAL A 128 1.31 -9.35 -12.53
N ARG A 129 2.60 -9.65 -12.37
CA ARG A 129 3.06 -10.71 -11.48
C ARG A 129 2.82 -10.29 -10.02
N ALA A 130 2.01 -11.05 -9.30
CA ALA A 130 1.64 -10.78 -7.91
C ALA A 130 2.14 -11.88 -6.97
N VAL A 131 2.90 -11.48 -5.95
CA VAL A 131 3.41 -12.35 -4.90
C VAL A 131 2.59 -12.16 -3.63
N PHE A 132 1.84 -13.17 -3.22
CA PHE A 132 1.04 -13.15 -2.00
C PHE A 132 1.80 -13.86 -0.89
N ILE A 133 1.99 -13.20 0.25
CA ILE A 133 2.62 -13.78 1.45
C ILE A 133 1.75 -13.39 2.65
N ARG A 134 1.04 -14.36 3.23
CA ARG A 134 0.08 -14.16 4.33
C ARG A 134 -0.85 -12.96 4.08
N ALA A 135 -1.29 -12.85 2.83
CA ALA A 135 -1.91 -11.62 2.33
C ALA A 135 -3.22 -11.29 3.07
N PRO A 136 -3.49 -9.99 3.31
CA PRO A 136 -4.80 -9.54 3.72
C PRO A 136 -5.81 -9.61 2.57
N LEU A 137 -7.08 -9.55 2.95
CA LEU A 137 -8.20 -9.50 2.02
C LEU A 137 -9.00 -8.21 2.23
N ILE A 138 -9.39 -7.55 1.15
CA ILE A 138 -10.40 -6.49 1.18
C ILE A 138 -11.78 -7.17 1.15
N GLU A 139 -12.49 -7.15 2.28
CA GLU A 139 -13.83 -7.77 2.43
C GLU A 139 -14.92 -6.93 1.76
N SER A 140 -14.80 -5.61 1.86
CA SER A 140 -15.75 -4.67 1.28
C SER A 140 -15.09 -3.34 0.97
N VAL A 141 -15.67 -2.63 0.02
CA VAL A 141 -15.27 -1.30 -0.42
C VAL A 141 -16.45 -0.35 -0.30
N GLY A 142 -16.20 0.89 0.09
CA GLY A 142 -17.20 1.96 0.15
C GLY A 142 -17.37 2.69 -1.17
N ASP A 143 -18.21 3.72 -1.16
CA ASP A 143 -18.49 4.53 -2.34
C ASP A 143 -17.25 5.33 -2.76
N GLY A 144 -16.94 5.31 -4.06
CA GLY A 144 -15.78 6.00 -4.63
C GLY A 144 -14.46 5.22 -4.58
N VAL A 145 -14.47 3.98 -4.06
CA VAL A 145 -13.35 3.05 -4.21
C VAL A 145 -13.46 2.29 -5.52
N GLU A 146 -12.44 2.41 -6.36
CA GLU A 146 -12.31 1.65 -7.59
C GLU A 146 -11.56 0.33 -7.32
N VAL A 147 -12.21 -0.79 -7.64
CA VAL A 147 -11.55 -2.11 -7.65
C VAL A 147 -10.70 -2.22 -8.91
N LEU A 148 -9.39 -2.40 -8.71
CA LEU A 148 -8.43 -2.53 -9.82
C LEU A 148 -8.19 -3.99 -10.20
N SER A 149 -8.24 -4.91 -9.23
CA SER A 149 -8.00 -6.32 -9.49
C SER A 149 -8.68 -7.22 -8.47
N THR A 150 -9.07 -8.41 -8.95
CA THR A 150 -9.63 -9.49 -8.14
C THR A 150 -8.91 -10.80 -8.41
N TYR A 151 -8.78 -11.64 -7.38
CA TYR A 151 -8.30 -13.02 -7.50
C TYR A 151 -9.30 -13.97 -6.83
N ARG A 152 -9.94 -14.85 -7.60
CA ARG A 152 -11.00 -15.76 -7.10
C ARG A 152 -12.13 -15.02 -6.37
N ASP A 153 -12.65 -14.00 -7.03
CA ASP A 153 -13.73 -13.13 -6.54
C ASP A 153 -13.36 -12.32 -5.28
N GLN A 154 -12.09 -12.32 -4.88
CA GLN A 154 -11.57 -11.53 -3.78
C GLN A 154 -10.86 -10.28 -4.29
N ILE A 155 -11.13 -9.13 -3.68
CA ILE A 155 -10.48 -7.86 -4.06
C ILE A 155 -9.04 -7.86 -3.54
N VAL A 156 -8.09 -7.65 -4.45
CA VAL A 156 -6.64 -7.69 -4.15
C VAL A 156 -5.88 -6.42 -4.54
N ALA A 157 -6.51 -5.53 -5.32
CA ALA A 157 -6.01 -4.18 -5.55
C ALA A 157 -7.16 -3.19 -5.71
N ALA A 158 -7.01 -2.00 -5.14
CA ALA A 158 -8.02 -0.95 -5.18
C ALA A 158 -7.37 0.45 -5.16
N ARG A 159 -8.08 1.44 -5.70
CA ARG A 159 -7.72 2.87 -5.66
C ARG A 159 -8.89 3.68 -5.12
N GLN A 160 -8.59 4.73 -4.34
CA GLN A 160 -9.56 5.74 -3.93
C GLN A 160 -8.90 7.11 -3.99
N GLY A 161 -9.17 7.87 -5.05
CA GLY A 161 -8.50 9.16 -5.29
C GLY A 161 -6.98 9.00 -5.35
N HIS A 162 -6.28 9.59 -4.37
CA HIS A 162 -4.82 9.54 -4.20
C HIS A 162 -4.32 8.33 -3.38
N LEU A 163 -5.22 7.45 -2.94
CA LEU A 163 -4.88 6.24 -2.18
C LEU A 163 -4.83 5.02 -3.12
N LEU A 164 -3.77 4.22 -3.00
CA LEU A 164 -3.59 2.95 -3.70
C LEU A 164 -3.37 1.83 -2.69
N ALA A 165 -3.95 0.66 -2.95
CA ALA A 165 -3.84 -0.51 -2.08
C ALA A 165 -3.60 -1.77 -2.91
N ALA A 166 -2.69 -2.63 -2.45
CA ALA A 166 -2.50 -3.97 -2.99
C ALA A 166 -2.29 -4.99 -1.85
N SER A 167 -2.99 -6.12 -1.91
CA SER A 167 -2.86 -7.22 -0.94
C SER A 167 -1.58 -8.04 -1.14
N PHE A 168 -0.94 -7.90 -2.30
CA PHE A 168 0.28 -8.60 -2.69
C PHE A 168 1.51 -7.69 -2.57
N HIS A 169 2.67 -8.28 -2.80
CA HIS A 169 3.99 -7.65 -2.73
C HIS A 169 4.55 -7.40 -4.15
N PRO A 170 4.19 -6.29 -4.82
CA PRO A 170 4.76 -5.97 -6.14
C PRO A 170 6.28 -5.79 -6.08
N GLU A 171 6.82 -5.39 -4.92
CA GLU A 171 8.25 -5.19 -4.66
C GLU A 171 9.09 -6.46 -4.70
N LEU A 172 8.47 -7.64 -4.57
CA LEU A 172 9.16 -8.94 -4.62
C LEU A 172 9.29 -9.48 -6.06
N THR A 173 9.07 -8.64 -7.06
CA THR A 173 9.21 -8.95 -8.47
C THR A 173 10.15 -7.95 -9.14
N ASP A 174 10.56 -8.23 -10.38
CA ASP A 174 11.23 -7.23 -11.21
C ASP A 174 10.23 -6.39 -12.02
N ASP A 175 8.92 -6.54 -11.83
CA ASP A 175 7.86 -5.79 -12.55
C ASP A 175 7.55 -4.46 -11.84
N GLU A 176 7.99 -3.34 -12.43
CA GLU A 176 7.80 -2.00 -11.88
C GLU A 176 6.44 -1.38 -12.19
N ARG A 177 5.54 -2.03 -12.94
CA ARG A 177 4.33 -1.38 -13.47
C ARG A 177 3.39 -0.85 -12.38
N MET A 178 3.31 -1.54 -11.23
CA MET A 178 2.57 -1.04 -10.06
C MET A 178 3.19 0.25 -9.49
N HIS A 179 4.52 0.31 -9.42
CA HIS A 179 5.24 1.49 -8.94
C HIS A 179 5.15 2.64 -9.96
N ALA A 180 5.27 2.34 -11.25
CA ALA A 180 5.09 3.31 -12.33
C ALA A 180 3.69 3.93 -12.29
N TYR A 181 2.65 3.11 -12.12
CA TYR A 181 1.28 3.60 -11.93
C TYR A 181 1.14 4.50 -10.70
N PHE A 182 1.77 4.15 -9.58
CA PHE A 182 1.79 5.02 -8.40
C PHE A 182 2.53 6.34 -8.64
N LEU A 183 3.65 6.32 -9.38
CA LEU A 183 4.34 7.54 -9.80
C LEU A 183 3.44 8.40 -10.68
N ASP A 184 2.68 7.82 -11.61
CA ASP A 184 1.70 8.56 -12.42
C ASP A 184 0.63 9.23 -11.57
N MET A 185 0.09 8.53 -10.56
CA MET A 185 -0.83 9.13 -9.58
C MET A 185 -0.22 10.36 -8.87
N VAL A 186 1.08 10.32 -8.56
CA VAL A 186 1.80 11.45 -7.96
C VAL A 186 2.01 12.61 -8.95
N ARG A 187 2.12 12.33 -10.26
CA ARG A 187 2.15 13.38 -11.30
C ARG A 187 0.80 14.08 -11.42
N GLU A 188 -0.31 13.34 -11.30
CA GLU A 188 -1.67 13.88 -11.39
C GLU A 188 -2.02 14.87 -10.26
N THR A 189 -1.39 14.71 -9.08
CA THR A 189 -1.66 15.54 -7.90
C THR A 189 -0.78 16.79 -7.80
N ARG A 190 0.13 17.01 -8.76
CA ARG A 190 1.04 18.16 -8.79
C ARG A 190 0.44 19.38 -9.48
#